data_AF-A0AA36N5U0-F1
#
_entry.id   AF-A0AA36N5U0-F1
#
_cell.length_a   1.000
_cell.length_b   1.000
_cell.length_c   1.000
_cell.angle_alpha   90.00
_cell.angle_beta   90.00
_cell.angle_gamma   90.00
#
_symmetry.space_group_name_H-M   'P 1'
#
loop_
_entity.id
_entity.type
_entity.pdbx_description
1 polymer ?
#
loop_
_entity_poly.entity_id
_entity_poly.type
_entity_poly.pdbx_seq_one_letter_code
_entity_poly.pdbx_strand_id
1 'polypeptide(L)'
;MGPLSFGTDTEAPKRIDASGAAERILVLALGLMERRKAPRAAADADADVDAWLAAVGTEEPPLALQLTQRQIDILAGTTVESLPQQAEQLRQALQELSGEESAEAAWSLGVVLRRALHVHAEARRLELPMALQLLRLRTHPDALQAPPLLDAVANISGQETQVLLRAAERDYRQGEEVFLWSGRHSDSELVLRGIRPWAKNPTGVGGKVSIPENWNPNPRTPSMKEFRKFNCTSQEAFEVRLSPKGWPMRSFVRCFRVAWFLLNDWYTPKVINQTHLLDKWPPPKKYSHDVTDWLGWTQADQATNSKIQQYCKAMKEKLRESITSVMAEDFRKSEDAVDKVLWRLRNEEVASEDLEYVKSEKKCYDIAMRRTDSISDADKKDLLASHKIP
;
A
#
# COMPACT_ATOMS: atom_id res chain seq x y z
N MET A 1 -25.89 -43.32 -33.85
CA MET A 1 -25.84 -42.82 -32.46
C MET A 1 -24.40 -42.43 -32.20
N GLY A 2 -24.10 -41.13 -32.28
CA GLY A 2 -22.72 -40.63 -32.20
C GLY A 2 -22.26 -40.43 -30.76
N PRO A 3 -20.94 -40.56 -30.48
CA PRO A 3 -20.38 -40.18 -29.21
C PRO A 3 -20.30 -38.64 -29.10
N LEU A 4 -20.83 -38.10 -28.02
CA LEU A 4 -20.72 -36.67 -27.70
C LEU A 4 -19.30 -36.38 -27.21
N SER A 5 -18.59 -35.52 -27.95
CA SER A 5 -17.36 -34.89 -27.52
C SER A 5 -17.65 -33.84 -26.45
N PHE A 6 -16.95 -33.85 -25.33
CA PHE A 6 -16.89 -32.70 -24.45
C PHE A 6 -15.57 -31.96 -24.67
N GLY A 7 -15.73 -30.69 -25.04
CA GLY A 7 -14.68 -29.80 -25.47
C GLY A 7 -13.67 -29.48 -24.37
N THR A 8 -12.48 -29.18 -24.87
CA THR A 8 -11.41 -28.48 -24.20
C THR A 8 -11.86 -27.06 -23.84
N ASP A 9 -12.26 -26.84 -22.59
CA ASP A 9 -12.29 -25.51 -21.99
C ASP A 9 -11.57 -25.59 -20.64
N THR A 10 -10.24 -25.53 -20.68
CA THR A 10 -9.43 -25.16 -19.52
C THR A 10 -9.60 -23.65 -19.30
N GLU A 11 -10.73 -23.24 -18.71
CA GLU A 11 -10.83 -21.93 -18.08
C GLU A 11 -9.87 -21.90 -16.89
N ALA A 12 -8.80 -21.12 -17.05
CA ALA A 12 -7.90 -20.74 -15.97
C ALA A 12 -8.70 -20.11 -14.82
N PRO A 13 -8.40 -20.43 -13.54
CA PRO A 13 -9.09 -19.81 -12.42
C PRO A 13 -8.84 -18.29 -12.44
N LYS A 14 -9.91 -17.55 -12.70
CA LYS A 14 -9.98 -16.08 -12.66
C LYS A 14 -9.87 -15.61 -11.21
N ARG A 15 -9.06 -14.56 -11.02
CA ARG A 15 -9.08 -13.57 -9.92
C ARG A 15 -8.87 -14.11 -8.49
N ILE A 16 -7.61 -14.12 -8.07
CA ILE A 16 -7.23 -13.91 -6.67
C ILE A 16 -6.67 -12.47 -6.60
N ASP A 17 -6.95 -11.75 -5.51
CA ASP A 17 -6.36 -10.45 -5.07
C ASP A 17 -7.29 -9.25 -4.87
N ALA A 18 -8.61 -9.43 -4.79
CA ALA A 18 -9.48 -8.40 -4.17
C ALA A 18 -10.68 -8.95 -3.38
N SER A 19 -11.29 -10.08 -3.77
CA SER A 19 -12.49 -10.59 -3.07
C SER A 19 -12.18 -11.12 -1.66
N GLY A 20 -11.06 -11.84 -1.49
CA GLY A 20 -10.73 -12.46 -0.20
C GLY A 20 -10.38 -11.48 0.93
N ALA A 21 -9.99 -10.24 0.65
CA ALA A 21 -9.73 -9.26 1.72
C ALA A 21 -11.03 -8.70 2.29
N ALA A 22 -11.98 -8.33 1.42
CA ALA A 22 -13.31 -7.89 1.80
C ALA A 22 -14.05 -9.01 2.57
N GLU A 23 -14.04 -10.23 2.05
CA GLU A 23 -14.63 -11.40 2.72
C GLU A 23 -14.08 -11.60 4.14
N ARG A 24 -12.76 -11.52 4.33
CA ARG A 24 -12.13 -11.65 5.66
C ARG A 24 -12.52 -10.52 6.61
N ILE A 25 -12.64 -9.29 6.12
CA ILE A 25 -13.14 -8.15 6.91
C ILE A 25 -14.57 -8.42 7.37
N LEU A 26 -15.44 -8.89 6.45
CA LEU A 26 -16.84 -9.20 6.74
C LEU A 26 -16.94 -10.29 7.81
N VAL A 27 -16.19 -11.39 7.68
CA VAL A 27 -16.19 -12.50 8.64
C VAL A 27 -15.78 -12.03 10.04
N LEU A 28 -14.72 -11.22 10.17
CA LEU A 28 -14.30 -10.70 11.47
C LEU A 28 -15.33 -9.74 12.07
N ALA A 29 -15.89 -8.85 11.26
CA ALA A 29 -16.90 -7.90 11.71
C ALA A 29 -18.18 -8.61 12.18
N LEU A 30 -18.63 -9.63 11.45
CA LEU A 30 -19.75 -10.49 11.88
C LEU A 30 -19.46 -11.19 13.20
N GLY A 31 -18.29 -11.83 13.33
CA GLY A 31 -17.89 -12.51 14.57
C GLY A 31 -17.83 -11.57 15.77
N LEU A 32 -17.39 -10.31 15.58
CA LEU A 32 -17.43 -9.29 16.63
C LEU A 32 -18.85 -8.94 17.06
N MET A 33 -19.75 -8.75 16.10
CA MET A 33 -21.16 -8.43 16.37
C MET A 33 -21.87 -9.56 17.10
N GLU A 34 -21.64 -10.81 16.68
CA GLU A 34 -22.19 -11.99 17.36
C GLU A 34 -21.66 -12.12 18.80
N ARG A 35 -20.34 -11.97 18.98
CA ARG A 35 -19.72 -12.08 20.30
C ARG A 35 -20.17 -10.97 21.25
N ARG A 36 -20.41 -9.76 20.74
CA ARG A 36 -20.92 -8.64 21.55
C ARG A 36 -22.35 -8.87 22.05
N LYS A 37 -23.20 -9.54 21.26
CA LYS A 37 -24.58 -9.84 21.64
C LYS A 37 -24.70 -10.99 22.64
N ALA A 38 -23.86 -12.00 22.49
CA ALA A 38 -23.86 -13.19 23.34
C ALA A 38 -22.48 -13.36 24.00
N PRO A 39 -22.13 -12.54 25.01
CA PRO A 39 -20.95 -12.78 25.82
C PRO A 39 -21.08 -14.17 26.44
N ARG A 40 -20.09 -15.04 26.24
CA ARG A 40 -20.14 -16.39 26.80
C ARG A 40 -19.77 -16.35 28.28
N ALA A 41 -20.41 -17.20 29.08
CA ALA A 41 -20.06 -17.33 30.49
C ALA A 41 -18.59 -17.75 30.64
N ALA A 42 -17.89 -17.06 31.55
CA ALA A 42 -16.44 -17.07 31.73
C ALA A 42 -15.83 -18.47 31.85
N ALA A 43 -15.22 -18.94 30.76
CA ALA A 43 -13.93 -19.63 30.84
C ALA A 43 -12.84 -18.55 30.80
N ASP A 44 -11.70 -18.75 31.47
CA ASP A 44 -10.68 -17.71 31.69
C ASP A 44 -10.24 -16.99 30.40
N ALA A 45 -10.17 -17.69 29.26
CA ALA A 45 -9.82 -17.08 27.96
C ALA A 45 -10.91 -16.19 27.36
N ASP A 46 -12.17 -16.44 27.69
CA ASP A 46 -13.33 -15.70 27.18
C ASP A 46 -13.52 -14.38 27.96
N ALA A 47 -13.07 -14.32 29.22
CA ALA A 47 -13.13 -13.12 30.05
C ALA A 47 -12.25 -11.98 29.51
N ASP A 48 -11.06 -12.29 28.98
CA ASP A 48 -10.16 -11.31 28.37
C ASP A 48 -10.73 -10.70 27.08
N VAL A 49 -11.42 -11.53 26.28
CA VAL A 49 -12.09 -11.09 25.04
C VAL A 49 -13.28 -10.19 25.37
N ASP A 50 -14.08 -10.53 26.38
CA ASP A 50 -15.24 -9.72 26.77
C ASP A 50 -14.80 -8.39 27.41
N ALA A 51 -13.73 -8.39 28.21
CA ALA A 51 -13.11 -7.16 28.73
C ALA A 51 -12.54 -6.28 27.61
N TRP A 52 -11.94 -6.89 26.58
CA TRP A 52 -11.48 -6.19 25.39
C TRP A 52 -12.65 -5.61 24.59
N LEU A 53 -13.72 -6.38 24.37
CA LEU A 53 -14.95 -5.94 23.68
C LEU A 53 -15.61 -4.76 24.38
N ALA A 54 -15.68 -4.80 25.71
CA ALA A 54 -16.18 -3.67 26.50
C ALA A 54 -15.31 -2.42 26.29
N ALA A 55 -13.98 -2.58 26.21
CA ALA A 55 -13.06 -1.46 25.99
C ALA A 55 -13.15 -0.86 24.58
N VAL A 56 -13.46 -1.65 23.56
CA VAL A 56 -13.62 -1.17 22.17
C VAL A 56 -15.07 -0.81 21.83
N GLY A 57 -16.03 -1.15 22.70
CA GLY A 57 -17.46 -0.92 22.48
C GLY A 57 -17.85 0.56 22.38
N THR A 58 -17.02 1.48 22.85
CA THR A 58 -17.21 2.93 22.77
C THR A 58 -16.48 3.59 21.61
N GLU A 59 -15.79 2.80 20.77
CA GLU A 59 -15.11 3.32 19.60
C GLU A 59 -16.12 3.85 18.57
N GLU A 60 -15.89 5.06 18.05
CA GLU A 60 -16.75 5.62 17.00
C GLU A 60 -16.58 4.85 15.68
N PRO A 61 -17.55 4.89 14.75
CA PRO A 61 -17.37 4.36 13.41
C PRO A 61 -16.22 5.05 12.64
N PRO A 62 -15.70 4.47 11.55
CA PRO A 62 -14.79 5.17 10.64
C PRO A 62 -15.38 6.48 10.14
N LEU A 63 -14.56 7.51 10.00
CA LEU A 63 -14.99 8.79 9.43
C LEU A 63 -15.59 8.59 8.02
N ALA A 64 -15.06 7.65 7.24
CA ALA A 64 -15.55 7.30 5.91
C ALA A 64 -17.05 6.93 5.85
N LEU A 65 -17.63 6.41 6.94
CA LEU A 65 -19.07 6.07 7.04
C LEU A 65 -19.93 7.20 7.58
N GLN A 66 -19.31 8.28 8.06
CA GLN A 66 -20.00 9.40 8.71
C GLN A 66 -20.09 10.63 7.81
N LEU A 67 -19.51 10.57 6.60
CA LEU A 67 -19.47 11.69 5.67
C LEU A 67 -20.83 11.91 5.00
N THR A 68 -21.23 13.17 4.90
CA THR A 68 -22.35 13.58 4.04
C THR A 68 -21.97 13.50 2.56
N GLN A 69 -22.95 13.48 1.65
CA GLN A 69 -22.65 13.49 0.20
C GLN A 69 -21.78 14.69 -0.20
N ARG A 70 -22.07 15.89 0.34
CA ARG A 70 -21.24 17.09 0.13
C ARG A 70 -19.77 16.88 0.55
N GLN A 71 -19.56 16.18 1.66
CA GLN A 71 -18.23 15.83 2.18
C GLN A 71 -17.57 14.67 1.42
N ILE A 72 -18.33 13.84 0.73
CA ILE A 72 -17.80 12.83 -0.18
C ILE A 72 -17.34 13.52 -1.48
N ASP A 73 -18.12 14.48 -1.98
CA ASP A 73 -17.83 15.16 -3.24
C ASP A 73 -16.50 15.95 -3.20
N ILE A 74 -16.12 16.51 -2.05
CA ILE A 74 -14.82 17.19 -1.91
C ILE A 74 -13.62 16.23 -2.01
N LEU A 75 -13.82 14.92 -1.84
CA LEU A 75 -12.78 13.91 -2.02
C LEU A 75 -12.62 13.49 -3.47
N ALA A 76 -13.46 13.95 -4.39
CA ALA A 76 -13.35 13.61 -5.81
C ALA A 76 -11.95 13.93 -6.34
N GLY A 77 -11.37 13.00 -7.10
CA GLY A 77 -10.03 13.14 -7.67
C GLY A 77 -8.87 12.81 -6.71
N THR A 78 -9.14 12.69 -5.41
CA THR A 78 -8.11 12.28 -4.44
C THR A 78 -7.82 10.78 -4.51
N THR A 79 -6.72 10.35 -3.89
CA THR A 79 -6.39 8.91 -3.78
C THR A 79 -7.39 8.13 -2.93
N VAL A 80 -8.14 8.82 -2.09
CA VAL A 80 -9.12 8.24 -1.15
C VAL A 80 -10.57 8.39 -1.58
N GLU A 81 -10.83 8.90 -2.78
CA GLU A 81 -12.18 9.19 -3.29
C GLU A 81 -13.17 8.00 -3.19
N SER A 82 -12.65 6.78 -3.31
CA SER A 82 -13.45 5.56 -3.33
C SER A 82 -13.64 4.93 -1.94
N LEU A 83 -12.90 5.39 -0.91
CA LEU A 83 -12.97 4.79 0.42
C LEU A 83 -14.35 4.90 1.08
N PRO A 84 -15.06 6.06 1.03
CA PRO A 84 -16.42 6.15 1.60
C PRO A 84 -17.38 5.16 0.95
N GLN A 85 -17.35 5.05 -0.38
CA GLN A 85 -18.21 4.12 -1.12
C GLN A 85 -17.89 2.66 -0.81
N GLN A 86 -16.61 2.30 -0.72
CA GLN A 86 -16.18 0.94 -0.35
C GLN A 86 -16.59 0.58 1.08
N ALA A 87 -16.42 1.51 2.02
CA ALA A 87 -16.83 1.31 3.41
C ALA A 87 -18.35 1.11 3.50
N GLU A 88 -19.12 1.92 2.76
CA GLU A 88 -20.57 1.83 2.70
C GLU A 88 -21.06 0.50 2.11
N GLN A 89 -20.41 0.02 1.03
CA GLN A 89 -20.70 -1.30 0.47
C GLN A 89 -20.44 -2.43 1.47
N LEU A 90 -19.34 -2.37 2.23
CA LEU A 90 -19.05 -3.34 3.28
C LEU A 90 -20.08 -3.27 4.41
N ARG A 91 -20.50 -2.05 4.81
CA ARG A 91 -21.54 -1.86 5.82
C ARG A 91 -22.86 -2.48 5.37
N GLN A 92 -23.30 -2.23 4.13
CA GLN A 92 -24.52 -2.81 3.57
C GLN A 92 -24.45 -4.34 3.51
N ALA A 93 -23.34 -4.90 3.02
CA ALA A 93 -23.14 -6.35 3.02
C ALA A 93 -23.18 -6.95 4.43
N LEU A 94 -22.60 -6.28 5.43
CA LEU A 94 -22.70 -6.70 6.84
C LEU A 94 -24.13 -6.70 7.35
N GLN A 95 -24.91 -5.67 7.02
CA GLN A 95 -26.32 -5.61 7.42
C GLN A 95 -27.14 -6.73 6.79
N GLU A 96 -26.94 -6.99 5.51
CA GLU A 96 -27.62 -8.08 4.79
C GLU A 96 -27.29 -9.45 5.39
N LEU A 97 -26.02 -9.66 5.78
CA LEU A 97 -25.56 -10.93 6.36
C LEU A 97 -25.97 -11.11 7.82
N SER A 98 -25.97 -10.05 8.62
CA SER A 98 -26.24 -10.12 10.06
C SER A 98 -27.69 -9.89 10.45
N GLY A 99 -28.46 -9.17 9.62
CA GLY A 99 -29.80 -8.68 9.97
C GLY A 99 -29.80 -7.49 10.93
N GLU A 100 -28.66 -6.84 11.14
CA GLU A 100 -28.46 -5.86 12.22
C GLU A 100 -28.60 -4.40 11.80
N GLU A 101 -28.74 -3.54 12.82
CA GLU A 101 -28.80 -2.10 12.65
C GLU A 101 -27.51 -1.53 12.03
N SER A 102 -27.69 -0.44 11.27
CA SER A 102 -26.60 0.27 10.58
C SER A 102 -25.46 0.67 11.51
N ALA A 103 -25.79 1.12 12.73
CA ALA A 103 -24.81 1.58 13.70
C ALA A 103 -23.89 0.46 14.19
N GLU A 104 -24.43 -0.74 14.42
CA GLU A 104 -23.66 -1.89 14.90
C GLU A 104 -22.72 -2.42 13.80
N ALA A 105 -23.19 -2.48 12.56
CA ALA A 105 -22.37 -2.82 11.40
C ALA A 105 -21.25 -1.79 11.15
N ALA A 106 -21.54 -0.51 11.34
CA ALA A 106 -20.55 0.57 11.20
C ALA A 106 -19.50 0.54 12.32
N TRP A 107 -19.91 0.25 13.56
CA TRP A 107 -19.02 0.06 14.70
C TRP A 107 -18.07 -1.12 14.47
N SER A 108 -18.61 -2.29 14.12
CA SER A 108 -17.79 -3.51 13.96
C SER A 108 -16.78 -3.37 12.84
N LEU A 109 -17.18 -2.75 11.73
CA LEU A 109 -16.28 -2.41 10.64
C LEU A 109 -15.18 -1.44 11.09
N GLY A 110 -15.50 -0.47 11.95
CA GLY A 110 -14.52 0.42 12.57
C GLY A 110 -13.48 -0.29 13.41
N VAL A 111 -13.92 -1.20 14.27
CA VAL A 111 -13.01 -2.01 15.10
C VAL A 111 -12.09 -2.85 14.21
N VAL A 112 -12.62 -3.52 13.19
CA VAL A 112 -11.82 -4.34 12.25
C VAL A 112 -10.83 -3.46 11.49
N LEU A 113 -11.26 -2.36 10.88
CA LEU A 113 -10.37 -1.51 10.06
C LEU A 113 -9.22 -0.87 10.85
N ARG A 114 -9.37 -0.70 12.18
CA ARG A 114 -8.33 -0.15 13.06
C ARG A 114 -7.42 -1.20 13.68
N ARG A 115 -7.95 -2.41 13.92
CA ARG A 115 -7.29 -3.41 14.78
C ARG A 115 -7.00 -4.73 14.08
N ALA A 116 -7.52 -4.94 12.87
CA ALA A 116 -7.22 -6.13 12.10
C ALA A 116 -5.79 -6.10 11.58
N LEU A 117 -5.15 -7.26 11.67
CA LEU A 117 -3.80 -7.50 11.18
C LEU A 117 -3.83 -8.67 10.21
N HIS A 118 -3.07 -8.54 9.14
CA HIS A 118 -2.77 -9.66 8.27
C HIS A 118 -1.72 -10.53 8.94
N VAL A 119 -2.07 -11.79 9.20
CA VAL A 119 -1.14 -12.76 9.78
C VAL A 119 -0.36 -13.41 8.65
N HIS A 120 0.97 -13.34 8.68
CA HIS A 120 1.82 -14.01 7.69
C HIS A 120 2.37 -15.33 8.26
N ALA A 121 1.63 -16.44 8.11
CA ALA A 121 2.15 -17.75 8.46
C ALA A 121 3.18 -18.22 7.41
N GLU A 122 4.46 -18.29 7.80
CA GLU A 122 5.54 -18.79 6.93
C GLU A 122 5.41 -20.29 6.59
N ALA A 123 4.51 -21.03 7.25
CA ALA A 123 4.43 -22.47 7.12
C ALA A 123 3.09 -22.93 6.50
N ARG A 124 3.16 -23.34 5.23
CA ARG A 124 2.18 -24.12 4.46
C ARG A 124 1.00 -23.32 3.87
N ARG A 125 0.44 -23.89 2.80
CA ARG A 125 -0.58 -23.35 1.85
C ARG A 125 -1.95 -23.03 2.48
N LEU A 126 -2.01 -22.60 3.72
CA LEU A 126 -3.25 -22.15 4.35
C LEU A 126 -3.49 -20.69 3.98
N GLU A 127 -4.71 -20.38 3.56
CA GLU A 127 -5.15 -19.00 3.41
C GLU A 127 -4.91 -18.28 4.72
N LEU A 128 -4.17 -17.17 4.65
CA LEU A 128 -3.75 -16.42 5.83
C LEU A 128 -4.98 -15.83 6.54
N PRO A 129 -5.25 -16.21 7.80
CA PRO A 129 -6.36 -15.62 8.55
C PRO A 129 -6.04 -14.15 8.85
N MET A 130 -7.06 -13.31 8.80
CA MET A 130 -6.99 -11.98 9.40
C MET A 130 -7.27 -12.15 10.90
N ALA A 131 -6.47 -11.54 11.76
CA ALA A 131 -6.64 -11.63 13.21
C ALA A 131 -6.86 -10.25 13.82
N LEU A 132 -7.62 -10.19 14.92
CA LEU A 132 -7.84 -8.96 15.66
C LEU A 132 -6.79 -8.80 16.75
N GLN A 133 -6.18 -7.62 16.79
CA GLN A 133 -5.22 -7.26 17.81
C GLN A 133 -5.92 -7.04 19.16
N LEU A 134 -5.74 -8.01 20.07
CA LEU A 134 -6.22 -7.89 21.45
C LEU A 134 -5.30 -7.02 22.32
N LEU A 135 -3.99 -6.99 22.06
CA LEU A 135 -3.06 -6.18 22.86
C LEU A 135 -3.22 -4.69 22.56
N ARG A 136 -3.17 -3.86 23.61
CA ARG A 136 -3.22 -2.38 23.52
C ARG A 136 -1.88 -1.77 23.08
N LEU A 137 -1.30 -2.31 22.01
CA LEU A 137 -0.09 -1.74 21.43
C LEU A 137 -0.45 -0.50 20.61
N ARG A 138 0.40 0.53 20.71
CA ARG A 138 0.26 1.70 19.87
C ARG A 138 0.77 1.40 18.47
N THR A 139 0.17 2.05 17.47
CA THR A 139 0.64 1.96 16.10
C THR A 139 1.72 3.01 15.81
N HIS A 140 2.67 2.66 14.95
CA HIS A 140 3.71 3.53 14.43
C HIS A 140 3.76 3.39 12.90
N PRO A 141 3.99 4.49 12.15
CA PRO A 141 3.90 4.44 10.69
C PRO A 141 5.21 3.98 10.03
N ASP A 142 6.33 4.09 10.73
CA ASP A 142 7.63 3.60 10.29
C ASP A 142 7.81 2.12 10.66
N ALA A 143 7.91 1.28 9.63
CA ALA A 143 8.19 -0.14 9.75
C ALA A 143 9.55 -0.44 10.39
N LEU A 144 10.50 0.50 10.44
CA LEU A 144 11.77 0.29 11.14
C LEU A 144 11.63 0.39 12.66
N GLN A 145 10.70 1.23 13.13
CA GLN A 145 10.44 1.42 14.56
C GLN A 145 9.43 0.40 15.07
N ALA A 146 8.48 0.02 14.21
CA ALA A 146 7.53 -1.07 14.42
C ALA A 146 7.76 -2.15 13.35
N PRO A 147 8.84 -2.95 13.43
CA PRO A 147 9.00 -4.04 12.51
C PRO A 147 7.76 -4.95 12.57
N PRO A 148 7.26 -5.42 11.41
CA PRO A 148 6.19 -6.40 11.39
C PRO A 148 6.61 -7.56 12.29
N LEU A 149 5.71 -8.00 13.15
CA LEU A 149 6.04 -9.05 14.08
C LEU A 149 5.98 -10.38 13.32
N LEU A 150 6.96 -11.26 13.56
CA LEU A 150 7.01 -12.57 12.93
C LEU A 150 5.88 -13.41 13.52
N ASP A 151 4.90 -13.67 12.67
CA ASP A 151 3.70 -14.42 12.99
C ASP A 151 3.95 -15.90 12.67
N ALA A 152 4.08 -16.73 13.70
CA ALA A 152 4.24 -18.17 13.57
C ALA A 152 3.06 -18.89 14.22
N VAL A 153 2.49 -19.87 13.53
CA VAL A 153 1.52 -20.78 14.16
C VAL A 153 2.30 -21.90 14.83
N ALA A 154 2.27 -21.95 16.16
CA ALA A 154 2.85 -23.05 16.91
C ALA A 154 1.75 -23.95 17.47
N ASN A 155 1.96 -25.25 17.37
CA ASN A 155 1.21 -26.24 18.14
C ASN A 155 1.91 -26.37 19.48
N ILE A 156 1.24 -25.99 20.57
CA ILE A 156 1.76 -26.25 21.92
C ILE A 156 1.62 -27.76 22.17
N SER A 157 2.75 -28.45 22.42
CA SER A 157 2.75 -29.89 22.66
C SER A 157 1.83 -30.24 23.83
N GLY A 158 0.87 -31.13 23.60
CA GLY A 158 -0.12 -31.56 24.60
C GLY A 158 -1.45 -30.81 24.60
N GLN A 159 -1.63 -29.81 23.72
CA GLN A 159 -2.91 -29.13 23.50
C GLN A 159 -3.28 -29.15 22.01
N GLU A 160 -4.56 -29.34 21.68
CA GLU A 160 -5.09 -29.15 20.30
C GLU A 160 -5.18 -27.66 19.90
N THR A 161 -4.51 -26.77 20.64
CA THR A 161 -4.60 -25.34 20.47
C THR A 161 -3.45 -24.84 19.61
N GLN A 162 -3.80 -24.30 18.43
CA GLN A 162 -2.89 -23.50 17.63
C GLN A 162 -2.77 -22.11 18.26
N VAL A 163 -1.55 -21.70 18.60
CA VAL A 163 -1.28 -20.34 19.06
C VAL A 163 -0.58 -19.55 17.98
N LEU A 164 -1.00 -18.31 17.82
CA LEU A 164 -0.25 -17.33 17.04
C LEU A 164 0.89 -16.80 17.93
N LEU A 165 2.10 -17.29 17.67
CA LEU A 165 3.32 -16.72 18.23
C LEU A 165 3.69 -15.49 17.43
N ARG A 166 4.01 -14.44 18.16
CA ARG A 166 4.37 -13.16 17.58
C ARG A 166 5.72 -12.75 18.14
N ALA A 167 6.76 -12.93 17.33
CA ALA A 167 8.13 -12.63 17.74
C ALA A 167 8.55 -11.24 17.28
N ALA A 168 9.26 -10.54 18.15
CA ALA A 168 9.96 -9.32 17.80
C ALA A 168 11.09 -9.63 16.80
N GLU A 169 11.12 -8.93 15.66
CA GLU A 169 12.21 -9.06 14.67
C GLU A 169 13.55 -8.45 15.13
N ARG A 170 13.55 -7.71 16.23
CA ARG A 170 14.74 -7.07 16.79
C ARG A 170 14.76 -7.15 18.30
N ASP A 171 15.94 -6.96 18.86
CA ASP A 171 16.12 -6.79 20.30
C ASP A 171 15.50 -5.45 20.75
N TYR A 172 14.71 -5.51 21.82
CA TYR A 172 14.17 -4.35 22.51
C TYR A 172 14.91 -4.16 23.83
N ARG A 173 15.25 -2.92 24.17
CA ARG A 173 15.82 -2.60 25.48
C ARG A 173 14.73 -2.62 26.54
N GLN A 174 15.10 -2.93 27.78
CA GLN A 174 14.16 -2.85 28.90
C GLN A 174 13.59 -1.43 29.01
N GLY A 175 12.26 -1.30 29.07
CA GLY A 175 11.55 -0.02 29.10
C GLY A 175 11.30 0.63 27.73
N GLU A 176 11.77 0.01 26.64
CA GLU A 176 11.46 0.46 25.27
C GLU A 176 10.03 0.10 24.90
N GLU A 177 9.30 1.04 24.31
CA GLU A 177 7.91 0.83 23.87
C GLU A 177 7.88 -0.04 22.60
N VAL A 178 7.01 -1.04 22.59
CA VAL A 178 6.76 -1.90 21.44
C VAL A 178 5.60 -1.33 20.65
N PHE A 179 5.80 -1.14 19.34
CA PHE A 179 4.80 -0.58 18.44
C PHE A 179 4.34 -1.61 17.40
N LEU A 180 3.12 -1.44 16.91
CA LEU A 180 2.61 -2.15 15.74
C LEU A 180 2.74 -1.29 14.49
N TRP A 181 3.10 -1.89 13.37
CA TRP A 181 3.08 -1.16 12.11
C TRP A 181 1.64 -0.97 11.65
N SER A 182 1.26 0.27 11.36
CA SER A 182 -0.06 0.58 10.81
C SER A 182 -0.25 0.15 9.35
N GLY A 183 0.79 -0.44 8.74
CA GLY A 183 0.82 -0.75 7.32
C GLY A 183 1.11 0.48 6.45
N ARG A 184 0.98 0.30 5.13
CA ARG A 184 1.25 1.33 4.12
C ARG A 184 0.01 2.20 3.89
N HIS A 185 -0.39 2.95 4.91
CA HIS A 185 -1.48 3.92 4.79
C HIS A 185 -0.97 5.36 4.84
N SER A 186 -1.39 6.18 3.88
CA SER A 186 -1.21 7.63 3.86
C SER A 186 -2.05 8.28 4.98
N ASP A 187 -1.74 9.52 5.33
CA ASP A 187 -2.50 10.26 6.35
C ASP A 187 -3.99 10.39 5.97
N SER A 188 -4.30 10.58 4.69
CA SER A 188 -5.68 10.56 4.17
C SER A 188 -6.38 9.22 4.39
N GLU A 189 -5.70 8.10 4.12
CA GLU A 189 -6.26 6.76 4.32
C GLU A 189 -6.50 6.48 5.81
N LEU A 190 -5.59 6.92 6.68
CA LEU A 190 -5.67 6.73 8.13
C LEU A 190 -6.82 7.53 8.75
N VAL A 191 -6.92 8.81 8.41
CA VAL A 191 -7.96 9.70 8.93
C VAL A 191 -9.35 9.17 8.59
N LEU A 192 -9.56 8.72 7.35
CA LEU A 192 -10.85 8.18 6.92
C LEU A 192 -11.21 6.85 7.62
N ARG A 193 -10.21 6.08 8.07
CA ARG A 193 -10.39 4.89 8.93
C ARG A 193 -10.63 5.24 10.41
N GLY A 194 -10.61 6.52 10.77
CA GLY A 194 -10.68 6.98 12.16
C GLY A 194 -9.38 6.71 12.94
N ILE A 195 -8.25 6.60 12.25
CA ILE A 195 -6.92 6.46 12.85
C ILE A 195 -6.27 7.84 12.83
N ARG A 196 -5.67 8.23 13.96
CA ARG A 196 -4.96 9.51 14.06
C ARG A 196 -3.72 9.49 13.15
N PRO A 197 -3.55 10.48 12.25
CA PRO A 197 -2.39 10.56 11.36
C PRO A 197 -1.12 10.94 12.13
N TRP A 198 0.05 10.70 11.52
CA TRP A 198 1.35 10.95 12.13
C TRP A 198 2.05 12.14 11.50
N ALA A 199 2.64 13.01 12.32
CA ALA A 199 3.35 14.20 11.82
C ALA A 199 4.52 13.90 10.85
N LYS A 200 5.00 12.65 10.81
CA LYS A 200 6.08 12.18 9.91
C LYS A 200 5.75 10.81 9.32
N ASN A 201 4.54 10.63 8.77
CA ASN A 201 4.21 9.40 8.08
C ASN A 201 5.12 9.21 6.85
N PRO A 202 5.93 8.13 6.79
CA PRO A 202 6.76 7.85 5.61
C PRO A 202 5.93 7.32 4.44
N THR A 203 4.72 6.82 4.70
CA THR A 203 3.79 6.38 3.65
C THR A 203 3.13 7.61 3.06
N GLY A 204 3.58 7.94 1.85
CA GLY A 204 3.04 9.02 1.06
C GLY A 204 1.62 8.82 0.53
N VAL A 205 1.04 9.90 0.03
CA VAL A 205 -0.19 9.87 -0.78
C VAL A 205 0.14 9.22 -2.13
N GLY A 206 -0.71 8.33 -2.60
CA GLY A 206 -0.44 7.67 -3.87
C GLY A 206 -1.43 6.58 -4.25
N GLY A 207 -1.12 5.91 -5.35
CA GLY A 207 -1.99 4.89 -5.89
C GLY A 207 -1.34 4.05 -6.98
N LYS A 208 -2.17 3.19 -7.58
CA LYS A 208 -1.75 2.24 -8.60
C LYS A 208 -1.27 2.97 -9.86
N VAL A 209 -0.10 2.53 -10.33
CA VAL A 209 0.43 2.88 -11.66
C VAL A 209 0.39 1.62 -12.53
N SER A 210 0.64 1.76 -13.83
CA SER A 210 0.78 0.62 -14.73
C SER A 210 1.76 -0.41 -14.16
N ILE A 211 1.25 -1.60 -13.84
CA ILE A 211 2.06 -2.75 -13.43
C ILE A 211 3.00 -3.09 -14.59
N PRO A 212 4.29 -3.35 -14.35
CA PRO A 212 5.20 -3.79 -15.41
C PRO A 212 4.71 -5.08 -16.07
N GLU A 213 4.82 -5.18 -17.39
CA GLU A 213 4.29 -6.30 -18.17
C GLU A 213 4.94 -7.65 -17.81
N ASN A 214 6.19 -7.62 -17.32
CA ASN A 214 6.93 -8.81 -16.88
C ASN A 214 6.63 -9.23 -15.43
N TRP A 215 5.79 -8.50 -14.70
CA TRP A 215 5.39 -8.85 -13.34
C TRP A 215 4.08 -9.64 -13.34
N ASN A 216 4.05 -10.76 -12.63
CA ASN A 216 2.88 -11.62 -12.48
C ASN A 216 2.81 -12.17 -11.06
N PRO A 217 1.69 -12.02 -10.33
CA PRO A 217 1.57 -12.47 -8.93
C PRO A 217 1.75 -13.98 -8.75
N ASN A 218 1.66 -14.77 -9.82
CA ASN A 218 1.81 -16.21 -9.77
C ASN A 218 3.21 -16.63 -9.27
N PRO A 219 3.32 -17.26 -8.09
CA PRO A 219 4.59 -17.61 -7.46
C PRO A 219 5.42 -18.64 -8.24
N ARG A 220 4.80 -19.32 -9.22
CA ARG A 220 5.46 -20.33 -10.06
C ARG A 220 6.14 -19.74 -11.29
N THR A 221 5.88 -18.48 -11.64
CA THR A 221 6.48 -17.85 -12.82
C THR A 221 7.98 -17.62 -12.62
N PRO A 222 8.82 -17.82 -13.66
CA PRO A 222 10.26 -17.57 -13.54
C PRO A 222 10.60 -16.14 -13.11
N SER A 223 9.88 -15.13 -13.63
CA SER A 223 10.10 -13.73 -13.27
C SER A 223 9.83 -13.45 -11.79
N MET A 224 8.80 -14.07 -11.19
CA MET A 224 8.49 -13.88 -9.76
C MET A 224 9.60 -14.41 -8.83
N LYS A 225 10.38 -15.43 -9.25
CA LYS A 225 11.56 -15.86 -8.47
C LYS A 225 12.61 -14.75 -8.37
N GLU A 226 12.76 -13.95 -9.42
CA GLU A 226 13.69 -12.81 -9.43
C GLU A 226 13.14 -11.64 -8.62
N PHE A 227 11.86 -11.29 -8.78
CA PHE A 227 11.21 -10.24 -7.98
C PHE A 227 11.22 -10.51 -6.47
N ARG A 228 11.11 -11.78 -6.06
CA ARG A 228 11.19 -12.19 -4.65
C ARG A 228 12.50 -11.81 -3.98
N LYS A 229 13.63 -11.83 -4.70
CA LYS A 229 14.95 -11.46 -4.15
C LYS A 229 15.01 -10.01 -3.68
N PHE A 230 14.08 -9.17 -4.13
CA PHE A 230 14.05 -7.73 -3.85
C PHE A 230 12.80 -7.29 -3.06
N ASN A 231 11.98 -8.22 -2.57
CA ASN A 231 10.69 -7.98 -1.93
C ASN A 231 9.68 -7.26 -2.83
N CYS A 232 9.66 -7.61 -4.13
CA CYS A 232 8.76 -7.05 -5.16
C CYS A 232 7.62 -8.00 -5.51
N THR A 233 7.01 -8.62 -4.49
CA THR A 233 6.08 -9.74 -4.64
C THR A 233 4.62 -9.33 -4.67
N SER A 234 4.32 -8.07 -4.39
CA SER A 234 2.95 -7.57 -4.26
C SER A 234 2.70 -6.43 -5.24
N GLN A 235 1.44 -6.24 -5.64
CA GLN A 235 1.06 -5.17 -6.56
C GLN A 235 1.35 -3.79 -5.94
N GLU A 236 1.19 -3.67 -4.62
CA GLU A 236 1.45 -2.45 -3.85
C GLU A 236 2.91 -2.01 -3.91
N ALA A 237 3.83 -2.91 -4.27
CA ALA A 237 5.23 -2.55 -4.50
C ALA A 237 5.41 -1.67 -5.75
N PHE A 238 4.42 -1.63 -6.66
CA PHE A 238 4.42 -0.81 -7.89
C PHE A 238 3.49 0.40 -7.80
N GLU A 239 2.98 0.72 -6.61
CA GLU A 239 2.25 1.96 -6.37
C GLU A 239 3.21 3.14 -6.22
N VAL A 240 2.95 4.23 -6.94
CA VAL A 240 3.65 5.49 -6.68
C VAL A 240 2.99 6.12 -5.48
N ARG A 241 3.73 6.18 -4.37
CA ARG A 241 3.36 6.89 -3.15
C ARG A 241 4.41 7.96 -2.85
N LEU A 242 3.97 9.21 -2.76
CA LEU A 242 4.80 10.39 -2.59
C LEU A 242 4.74 10.88 -1.14
N SER A 243 5.88 10.82 -0.46
CA SER A 243 6.01 11.36 0.90
C SER A 243 5.64 12.86 0.94
N PRO A 244 5.46 13.46 2.13
CA PRO A 244 5.26 14.90 2.26
C PRO A 244 6.39 15.78 1.67
N LYS A 245 7.54 15.18 1.29
CA LYS A 245 8.65 15.83 0.59
C LYS A 245 8.62 15.59 -0.93
N GLY A 246 7.59 14.94 -1.46
CA GLY A 246 7.42 14.60 -2.87
C GLY A 246 8.30 13.44 -3.32
N TRP A 247 8.93 12.71 -2.39
CA TRP A 247 9.79 11.58 -2.75
C TRP A 247 8.97 10.31 -2.89
N PRO A 248 9.17 9.52 -3.97
CA PRO A 248 8.56 8.21 -4.12
C PRO A 248 9.08 7.26 -3.03
N MET A 249 8.24 6.29 -2.65
CA MET A 249 8.69 5.22 -1.76
C MET A 249 9.85 4.42 -2.37
N ARG A 250 10.80 4.03 -1.51
CA ARG A 250 11.97 3.22 -1.92
C ARG A 250 11.57 1.91 -2.59
N SER A 251 10.51 1.25 -2.09
CA SER A 251 10.03 0.00 -2.68
C SER A 251 9.57 0.18 -4.12
N PHE A 252 8.88 1.28 -4.43
CA PHE A 252 8.49 1.59 -5.80
C PHE A 252 9.71 1.73 -6.71
N VAL A 253 10.66 2.58 -6.31
CA VAL A 253 11.88 2.83 -7.08
C VAL A 253 12.66 1.53 -7.32
N ARG A 254 12.84 0.72 -6.27
CA ARG A 254 13.49 -0.59 -6.36
C ARG A 254 12.78 -1.52 -7.33
N CYS A 255 11.49 -1.75 -7.12
CA CYS A 255 10.74 -2.75 -7.87
C CYS A 255 10.54 -2.34 -9.33
N PHE A 256 10.36 -1.06 -9.60
CA PHE A 256 10.27 -0.56 -10.96
C PHE A 256 11.60 -0.66 -11.71
N ARG A 257 12.74 -0.36 -11.07
CA ARG A 257 14.07 -0.58 -11.65
C ARG A 257 14.36 -2.06 -11.91
N VAL A 258 14.04 -2.94 -10.96
CA VAL A 258 14.17 -4.39 -11.13
C VAL A 258 13.35 -4.87 -12.33
N ALA A 259 12.09 -4.43 -12.42
CA ALA A 259 11.24 -4.74 -13.56
C ALA A 259 11.87 -4.28 -14.88
N TRP A 260 12.41 -3.05 -14.92
CA TRP A 260 13.09 -2.52 -16.09
C TRP A 260 14.30 -3.37 -16.50
N PHE A 261 15.19 -3.73 -15.56
CA PHE A 261 16.36 -4.56 -15.86
C PHE A 261 15.98 -5.95 -16.38
N LEU A 262 14.94 -6.56 -15.82
CA LEU A 262 14.43 -7.85 -16.28
C LEU A 262 13.79 -7.75 -17.67
N LEU A 263 13.10 -6.65 -17.98
CA LEU A 263 12.36 -6.48 -19.23
C LEU A 263 13.30 -6.18 -20.42
N ASN A 264 14.47 -5.59 -20.15
CA ASN A 264 15.45 -5.23 -21.17
C ASN A 264 16.59 -6.25 -21.30
N ASP A 265 16.55 -7.38 -20.59
CA ASP A 265 17.63 -8.39 -20.53
C ASP A 265 18.98 -7.86 -20.00
N TRP A 266 18.95 -6.83 -19.14
CA TRP A 266 20.12 -6.25 -18.49
C TRP A 266 20.28 -6.74 -17.04
N TYR A 267 19.45 -7.70 -16.64
CA TYR A 267 19.52 -8.31 -15.33
C TYR A 267 20.73 -9.24 -15.23
N THR A 268 21.68 -8.88 -14.37
CA THR A 268 22.86 -9.68 -14.07
C THR A 268 22.98 -9.95 -12.58
N PRO A 269 23.74 -10.97 -12.14
CA PRO A 269 24.02 -11.19 -10.71
C PRO A 269 24.62 -9.96 -10.00
N LYS A 270 25.23 -9.02 -10.73
CA LYS A 270 25.74 -7.77 -10.16
C LYS A 270 24.63 -6.86 -9.65
N VAL A 271 23.44 -6.89 -10.25
CA VAL A 271 22.26 -6.12 -9.79
C VAL A 271 21.86 -6.55 -8.38
N ILE A 272 21.96 -7.85 -8.08
CA ILE A 272 21.70 -8.41 -6.73
C ILE A 272 22.66 -7.82 -5.69
N ASN A 273 23.93 -7.63 -6.06
CA ASN A 273 24.95 -7.06 -5.18
C ASN A 273 24.83 -5.53 -5.04
N GLN A 274 23.99 -4.88 -5.84
CA GLN A 274 23.79 -3.43 -5.90
C GLN A 274 22.41 -3.00 -5.41
N THR A 275 21.81 -3.73 -4.46
CA THR A 275 20.51 -3.39 -3.84
C THR A 275 20.45 -1.98 -3.29
N HIS A 276 21.55 -1.47 -2.72
CA HIS A 276 21.64 -0.11 -2.22
C HIS A 276 21.45 0.97 -3.32
N LEU A 277 21.75 0.65 -4.58
CA LEU A 277 21.48 1.53 -5.72
C LEU A 277 20.02 1.44 -6.15
N LEU A 278 19.38 0.25 -6.06
CA LEU A 278 17.96 0.08 -6.39
C LEU A 278 17.05 0.96 -5.54
N ASP A 279 17.39 1.18 -4.27
CA ASP A 279 16.63 2.03 -3.35
C ASP A 279 16.93 3.53 -3.44
N LYS A 280 18.01 3.90 -4.13
CA LYS A 280 18.55 5.26 -4.07
C LYS A 280 17.69 6.23 -4.86
N TRP A 281 17.10 7.19 -4.15
CA TRP A 281 16.35 8.32 -4.74
C TRP A 281 16.65 9.62 -3.98
N PRO A 282 16.85 10.77 -4.67
CA PRO A 282 16.96 10.92 -6.12
C PRO A 282 18.15 10.12 -6.69
N PRO A 283 18.11 9.74 -7.98
CA PRO A 283 19.21 9.02 -8.60
C PRO A 283 20.52 9.83 -8.50
N PRO A 284 21.68 9.17 -8.35
CA PRO A 284 22.96 9.86 -8.27
C PRO A 284 23.24 10.62 -9.57
N LYS A 285 23.83 11.82 -9.46
CA LYS A 285 24.18 12.65 -10.62
C LYS A 285 25.12 11.95 -11.60
N LYS A 286 25.99 11.07 -11.08
CA LYS A 286 26.87 10.19 -11.84
C LYS A 286 27.00 8.87 -11.08
N TYR A 287 26.85 7.76 -11.80
CA TYR A 287 27.31 6.47 -11.32
C TYR A 287 28.83 6.40 -11.47
N SER A 288 29.51 5.86 -10.47
CA SER A 288 30.94 5.67 -10.48
C SER A 288 31.32 4.56 -11.47
N HIS A 289 32.57 4.60 -11.98
CA HIS A 289 33.04 3.67 -13.01
C HIS A 289 33.13 2.20 -12.54
N ASP A 290 33.12 1.97 -11.23
CA ASP A 290 32.99 0.67 -10.57
C ASP A 290 31.59 0.03 -10.77
N VAL A 291 30.58 0.85 -11.09
CA VAL A 291 29.28 0.38 -11.58
C VAL A 291 29.43 0.11 -13.08
N THR A 292 29.86 -1.11 -13.42
CA THR A 292 30.14 -1.54 -14.81
C THR A 292 28.99 -1.27 -15.79
N ASP A 293 27.75 -1.18 -15.30
CA ASP A 293 26.54 -1.04 -16.11
C ASP A 293 25.85 0.33 -15.88
N TRP A 294 26.63 1.39 -15.72
CA TRP A 294 26.14 2.76 -15.45
C TRP A 294 25.08 3.25 -16.45
N LEU A 295 25.15 2.78 -17.71
CA LEU A 295 24.18 3.10 -18.75
C LEU A 295 22.80 2.51 -18.43
N GLY A 296 22.76 1.26 -17.97
CA GLY A 296 21.52 0.57 -17.64
C GLY A 296 20.83 1.20 -16.46
N TRP A 297 21.62 1.55 -15.44
CA TRP A 297 21.14 2.34 -14.32
C TRP A 297 20.58 3.70 -14.73
N THR A 298 21.26 4.40 -15.64
CA THR A 298 20.78 5.70 -16.15
C THR A 298 19.45 5.55 -16.91
N GLN A 299 19.30 4.52 -17.74
CA GLN A 299 18.07 4.26 -18.49
C GLN A 299 16.91 3.79 -17.58
N ALA A 300 17.20 2.92 -16.61
CA ALA A 300 16.23 2.51 -15.59
C ALA A 300 15.71 3.70 -14.78
N ASP A 301 16.60 4.65 -14.44
CA ASP A 301 16.23 5.90 -13.77
C ASP A 301 15.34 6.79 -14.63
N GLN A 302 15.64 6.92 -15.92
CA GLN A 302 14.82 7.68 -16.86
C GLN A 302 13.42 7.07 -16.99
N ALA A 303 13.32 5.75 -17.14
CA ALA A 303 12.03 5.06 -17.21
C ALA A 303 11.22 5.22 -15.92
N THR A 304 11.86 5.07 -14.76
CA THR A 304 11.23 5.24 -13.44
C THR A 304 10.75 6.68 -13.26
N ASN A 305 11.57 7.68 -13.59
CA ASN A 305 11.20 9.09 -13.55
C ASN A 305 10.00 9.40 -14.45
N SER A 306 10.01 8.88 -15.68
CA SER A 306 8.92 9.09 -16.64
C SER A 306 7.59 8.60 -16.08
N LYS A 307 7.58 7.43 -15.43
CA LYS A 307 6.36 6.90 -14.79
C LYS A 307 5.88 7.73 -13.60
N ILE A 308 6.80 8.18 -12.75
CA ILE A 308 6.46 9.08 -11.63
C ILE A 308 5.86 10.38 -12.17
N GLN A 309 6.47 10.97 -13.20
CA GLN A 309 5.99 12.22 -13.82
C GLN A 309 4.61 12.05 -14.47
N GLN A 310 4.40 10.95 -15.22
CA GLN A 310 3.10 10.62 -15.80
C GLN A 310 2.02 10.51 -14.72
N TYR A 311 2.33 9.81 -13.62
CA TYR A 311 1.42 9.69 -12.48
C TYR A 311 1.10 11.05 -11.85
N CYS A 312 2.12 11.86 -11.54
CA CYS A 312 1.93 13.18 -10.94
C CYS A 312 1.11 14.11 -11.85
N LYS A 313 1.35 14.07 -13.16
CA LYS A 313 0.59 14.88 -14.13
C LYS A 313 -0.88 14.47 -14.16
N ALA A 314 -1.16 13.17 -14.24
CA ALA A 314 -2.53 12.66 -14.26
C ALA A 314 -3.28 12.97 -12.95
N MET A 315 -2.61 12.82 -11.81
CA MET A 315 -3.18 13.13 -10.50
C MET A 315 -3.52 14.62 -10.37
N LYS A 316 -2.62 15.50 -10.81
CA LYS A 316 -2.84 16.96 -10.81
C LYS A 316 -4.02 17.37 -11.68
N GLU A 317 -4.09 16.84 -12.90
CA GLU A 317 -5.22 17.10 -13.81
C GLU A 317 -6.53 16.67 -13.14
N LYS A 318 -6.56 15.46 -12.57
CA LYS A 318 -7.71 14.93 -11.85
C LYS A 318 -8.11 15.79 -10.62
N LEU A 319 -7.17 16.21 -9.78
CA LEU A 319 -7.44 17.07 -8.61
C LEU A 319 -7.90 18.47 -8.99
N ARG A 320 -7.40 19.02 -10.10
CA ARG A 320 -7.81 20.34 -10.59
C ARG A 320 -9.23 20.34 -11.15
N GLU A 321 -9.61 19.29 -11.86
CA GLU A 321 -10.88 19.20 -12.59
C GLU A 321 -12.03 18.62 -11.76
N SER A 322 -11.73 17.97 -10.64
CA SER A 322 -12.69 17.19 -9.86
C SER A 322 -13.65 18.00 -8.98
N ILE A 323 -13.33 19.25 -8.63
CA ILE A 323 -14.21 20.08 -7.81
C ILE A 323 -14.40 21.47 -8.41
N THR A 324 -15.57 22.06 -8.17
CA THR A 324 -15.88 23.42 -8.63
C THR A 324 -15.21 24.46 -7.72
N SER A 325 -14.99 25.67 -8.25
CA SER A 325 -14.48 26.80 -7.46
C SER A 325 -15.42 27.17 -6.31
N VAL A 326 -16.74 27.03 -6.51
CA VAL A 326 -17.76 27.29 -5.49
C VAL A 326 -17.62 26.30 -4.32
N MET A 327 -17.48 25.01 -4.62
CA MET A 327 -17.29 23.97 -3.59
C MET A 327 -15.98 24.16 -2.82
N ALA A 328 -14.89 24.49 -3.53
CA ALA A 328 -13.61 24.77 -2.89
C ALA A 328 -13.71 25.95 -1.90
N GLU A 329 -14.41 27.01 -2.29
CA GLU A 329 -14.57 28.21 -1.47
C GLU A 329 -15.48 27.97 -0.25
N ASP A 330 -16.50 27.13 -0.39
CA ASP A 330 -17.38 26.68 0.69
C ASP A 330 -16.59 25.93 1.77
N PHE A 331 -15.77 24.95 1.40
CA PHE A 331 -14.91 24.22 2.35
C PHE A 331 -13.84 25.10 3.01
N ARG A 332 -13.29 26.10 2.31
CA ARG A 332 -12.33 27.05 2.90
C ARG A 332 -12.93 27.90 4.01
N LYS A 333 -14.22 28.24 3.89
CA LYS A 333 -14.94 29.12 4.83
C LYS A 333 -15.72 28.36 5.89
N SER A 334 -15.85 27.04 5.74
CA SER A 334 -16.58 26.20 6.68
C SER A 334 -15.97 26.21 8.08
N GLU A 335 -16.83 26.33 9.09
CA GLU A 335 -16.43 26.21 10.49
C GLU A 335 -16.47 24.76 11.00
N ASP A 336 -17.12 23.86 10.25
CA ASP A 336 -17.27 22.45 10.57
C ASP A 336 -15.90 21.75 10.69
N ALA A 337 -15.71 20.97 11.76
CA ALA A 337 -14.45 20.31 12.05
C ALA A 337 -14.11 19.22 11.02
N VAL A 338 -15.10 18.48 10.53
CA VAL A 338 -14.94 17.46 9.49
C VAL A 338 -14.59 18.14 8.16
N ASP A 339 -15.26 19.22 7.80
CA ASP A 339 -14.94 19.98 6.58
C ASP A 339 -13.49 20.49 6.59
N LYS A 340 -13.02 21.00 7.74
CA LYS A 340 -11.62 21.44 7.92
C LYS A 340 -10.63 20.28 7.77
N VAL A 341 -10.97 19.09 8.26
CA VAL A 341 -10.16 17.88 8.11
C VAL A 341 -10.10 17.47 6.64
N LEU A 342 -11.24 17.35 5.97
CA LEU A 342 -11.32 16.94 4.56
C LEU A 342 -10.62 17.94 3.63
N TRP A 343 -10.77 19.24 3.90
CA TRP A 343 -10.04 20.29 3.18
C TRP A 343 -8.53 20.17 3.38
N ARG A 344 -8.07 19.85 4.59
CA ARG A 344 -6.66 19.58 4.84
C ARG A 344 -6.15 18.36 4.08
N LEU A 345 -6.87 17.23 4.12
CA LEU A 345 -6.51 16.02 3.40
C LEU A 345 -6.35 16.28 1.90
N ARG A 346 -7.31 16.99 1.30
CA ARG A 346 -7.23 17.38 -0.10
C ARG A 346 -6.00 18.25 -0.37
N ASN A 347 -5.73 19.24 0.48
CA ASN A 347 -4.55 20.09 0.33
C ASN A 347 -3.23 19.35 0.56
N GLU A 348 -3.19 18.30 1.37
CA GLU A 348 -2.00 17.44 1.50
C GLU A 348 -1.70 16.74 0.18
N GLU A 349 -2.73 16.26 -0.53
CA GLU A 349 -2.55 15.69 -1.87
C GLU A 349 -2.07 16.76 -2.86
N VAL A 350 -2.64 17.97 -2.85
CA VAL A 350 -2.19 19.11 -3.68
C VAL A 350 -0.77 19.59 -3.34
N ALA A 351 -0.41 19.66 -2.05
CA ALA A 351 0.90 20.13 -1.60
C ALA A 351 2.00 19.11 -1.90
N SER A 352 1.68 17.81 -1.89
CA SER A 352 2.60 16.74 -2.31
C SER A 352 3.02 16.88 -3.78
N GLU A 353 2.20 17.55 -4.59
CA GLU A 353 2.46 17.86 -6.01
C GLU A 353 3.20 19.19 -6.20
N ASP A 354 3.03 20.13 -5.27
CA ASP A 354 3.51 21.52 -5.38
C ASP A 354 4.92 21.75 -4.82
N LEU A 355 5.57 20.68 -4.34
CA LEU A 355 6.94 20.70 -3.84
C LEU A 355 7.93 20.94 -4.99
N GLU A 356 8.94 21.79 -4.73
CA GLU A 356 9.95 22.34 -5.68
C GLU A 356 10.60 21.35 -6.67
N TYR A 357 10.46 20.04 -6.43
CA TYR A 357 10.96 18.97 -7.30
C TYR A 357 10.10 18.76 -8.56
N VAL A 358 8.78 19.04 -8.49
CA VAL A 358 7.84 18.95 -9.63
C VAL A 358 7.60 20.34 -10.26
N LYS A 359 7.65 21.42 -9.47
CA LYS A 359 7.58 22.82 -9.96
C LYS A 359 8.78 23.27 -10.79
N SER A 360 9.82 22.44 -10.88
CA SER A 360 10.90 22.67 -11.81
C SER A 360 10.86 21.64 -12.93
N GLU A 361 10.03 21.94 -13.93
CA GLU A 361 10.37 21.69 -15.35
C GLU A 361 11.79 22.16 -15.70
N LYS A 362 12.47 22.89 -14.80
CA LYS A 362 13.91 23.18 -14.87
C LYS A 362 14.83 22.21 -14.11
N LYS A 363 14.50 21.52 -12.99
CA LYS A 363 15.47 20.59 -12.33
C LYS A 363 15.19 19.11 -12.59
N CYS A 364 13.94 18.69 -12.81
CA CYS A 364 13.69 17.36 -13.38
C CYS A 364 14.29 17.27 -14.80
N TYR A 365 14.29 18.38 -15.53
CA TYR A 365 14.85 18.52 -16.87
C TYR A 365 16.35 18.87 -16.85
N ASP A 366 16.88 19.75 -15.99
CA ASP A 366 18.34 20.03 -15.93
C ASP A 366 19.17 18.85 -15.36
N ILE A 367 18.57 17.94 -14.58
CA ILE A 367 19.25 16.73 -14.12
C ILE A 367 19.20 15.63 -15.20
N ALA A 368 18.15 15.59 -16.03
CA ALA A 368 18.01 14.63 -17.14
C ALA A 368 18.69 15.09 -18.45
N MET A 369 18.78 16.40 -18.72
CA MET A 369 19.28 16.98 -19.98
C MET A 369 20.73 17.49 -19.93
N ARG A 370 21.40 17.55 -18.77
CA ARG A 370 22.85 17.83 -18.74
C ARG A 370 23.72 16.72 -19.36
N ARG A 371 23.12 15.63 -19.83
CA ARG A 371 23.80 14.51 -20.50
C ARG A 371 23.52 14.37 -22.00
N THR A 372 22.56 15.10 -22.57
CA THR A 372 22.33 15.06 -24.03
C THR A 372 23.26 16.00 -24.80
N ASP A 373 23.78 17.06 -24.15
CA ASP A 373 24.72 18.01 -24.77
C ASP A 373 26.20 17.70 -24.47
N SER A 374 26.52 16.57 -23.84
CA SER A 374 27.92 16.20 -23.50
C SER A 374 28.41 14.87 -24.06
N ILE A 375 27.64 14.24 -24.96
CA ILE A 375 28.18 13.18 -25.82
C ILE A 375 28.71 13.89 -27.05
N SER A 376 30.03 13.91 -27.21
CA SER A 376 30.64 14.50 -28.41
C SER A 376 30.16 13.74 -29.64
N ASP A 377 30.04 14.41 -30.79
CA ASP A 377 29.66 13.72 -32.03
C ASP A 377 30.66 12.63 -32.43
N ALA A 378 31.88 12.64 -31.86
CA ALA A 378 32.84 11.55 -31.96
C ALA A 378 32.39 10.29 -31.21
N ASP A 379 31.87 10.44 -29.99
CA ASP A 379 31.36 9.31 -29.17
C ASP A 379 30.08 8.71 -29.77
N LYS A 380 29.23 9.53 -30.41
CA LYS A 380 28.06 9.03 -31.18
C LYS A 380 28.48 8.18 -32.38
N LYS A 381 29.60 8.52 -33.02
CA LYS A 381 30.12 7.81 -34.19
C LYS A 381 30.71 6.45 -33.82
N ASP A 382 31.40 6.36 -32.68
CA ASP A 382 31.91 5.09 -32.14
C ASP A 382 30.78 4.18 -31.62
N LEU A 383 29.72 4.76 -31.03
CA LEU A 383 28.50 4.04 -30.65
C LEU A 383 27.78 3.41 -31.85
N LEU A 384 27.69 4.12 -32.99
CA LEU A 384 27.10 3.58 -34.22
C LEU A 384 28.03 2.59 -34.95
N ALA A 385 29.35 2.74 -34.82
CA ALA A 385 30.32 1.81 -35.42
C ALA A 385 30.42 0.48 -34.66
N SER A 386 30.20 0.49 -33.34
CA SER A 386 30.21 -0.72 -32.47
C SER A 386 28.92 -1.56 -32.51
N HIS A 387 27.90 -1.15 -33.28
CA HIS A 387 26.64 -1.88 -33.48
C HIS A 387 26.47 -2.36 -34.93
N LYS A 388 27.57 -2.83 -35.55
CA LYS A 388 27.45 -3.87 -36.59
C LYS A 388 27.36 -5.22 -35.89
N ILE A 389 26.12 -5.62 -35.59
CA ILE A 389 25.77 -7.00 -35.27
C ILE A 389 25.98 -7.84 -36.54
N PRO A 390 26.70 -8.98 -36.51
CA PRO A 390 26.66 -9.95 -37.61
C PRO A 390 25.28 -10.58 -37.79
#